data_AF-X1C3L0-F1
#
_entry.id   AF-X1C3L0-F1
#
_cell.length_a   1.000
_cell.length_b   1.000
_cell.length_c   1.000
_cell.angle_alpha   90.00
_cell.angle_beta   90.00
_cell.angle_gamma   90.00
#
_symmetry.space_group_name_H-M   'P 1'
#
loop_
_entity.id
_entity.type
_entity.pdbx_description
1 polymer ?
#
loop_
_entity_poly.entity_id
_entity_poly.type
_entity_poly.pdbx_seq_one_letter_code
_entity_poly.pdbx_strand_id
1 'polypeptide(L)' 'MTRFLKEAKGAATQTKIRRLEIETGKFKKARQLDTILEKAEQEKDPKRAIDYYLEAFSFITRNNFEL' A
#
# COMPACT_ATOMS: atom_id res chain seq x y z
N MET A 1 13.00 -3.58 7.18
CA MET A 1 12.74 -2.26 7.80
C MET A 1 13.97 -1.42 7.59
N THR A 2 13.91 -0.35 6.79
CA THR A 2 15.06 0.47 6.38
C THR A 2 15.67 1.22 7.57
N ARG A 3 17.01 1.38 7.56
CA ARG A 3 17.84 1.98 8.63
C ARG A 3 17.30 3.33 9.14
N PHE A 4 16.77 4.13 8.22
CA PHE A 4 16.13 5.43 8.46
C PHE A 4 14.96 5.39 9.46
N LEU A 5 14.08 4.39 9.36
CA LEU A 5 12.91 4.27 10.27
C LEU A 5 13.35 3.90 11.69
N LYS A 6 14.47 3.17 11.83
CA LYS A 6 15.06 2.84 13.14
C LYS A 6 15.64 4.08 13.81
N GLU A 7 16.36 4.91 13.06
CA GLU A 7 16.96 6.15 13.55
C GLU A 7 15.89 7.19 13.90
N ALA A 8 14.86 7.34 13.06
CA ALA A 8 13.73 8.23 13.33
C ALA A 8 12.94 7.83 14.60
N LYS A 9 12.79 6.53 14.89
CA LYS A 9 12.16 6.06 16.13
C LYS A 9 13.02 6.28 17.38
N GLY A 10 14.35 6.32 17.25
CA GLY A 10 15.25 6.57 18.38
C GLY A 10 15.22 8.02 18.89
N ALA A 11 14.90 8.99 18.03
CA ALA A 11 14.90 10.42 18.35
C ALA A 11 13.50 11.04 18.55
N ALA A 12 12.43 10.28 18.33
CA ALA A 12 11.06 10.79 18.29
C ALA A 12 10.23 10.41 19.52
N THR A 13 9.34 11.31 19.94
CA THR A 13 8.36 11.04 21.00
C THR A 13 7.40 9.92 20.59
N GLN A 14 6.85 9.19 21.57
CA GLN A 14 5.95 8.05 21.36
C GLN A 14 4.76 8.38 20.43
N THR A 15 4.24 9.61 20.51
CA THR A 15 3.19 10.12 19.61
C THR A 15 3.65 10.24 18.15
N LYS A 16 4.88 10.71 17.91
CA LYS A 16 5.45 10.81 16.56
C LYS A 16 5.72 9.43 15.97
N ILE A 17 6.17 8.47 16.77
CA ILE A 17 6.36 7.07 16.36
C ILE A 17 5.03 6.46 15.92
N ARG A 18 3.97 6.65 16.71
CA ARG A 18 2.63 6.12 16.41
C ARG A 18 2.06 6.70 15.10
N ARG A 19 2.26 8.00 14.84
CA ARG A 19 1.91 8.62 13.54
C ARG A 19 2.71 8.02 12.39
N LEU A 20 4.02 7.84 12.56
CA LEU A 20 4.89 7.22 11.56
C LEU A 20 4.46 5.78 11.23
N GLU A 21 4.02 5.01 12.21
CA GLU A 21 3.51 3.64 12.00
C GLU A 21 2.20 3.64 11.20
N ILE A 22 1.30 4.58 11.47
CA ILE A 22 0.05 4.75 10.71
C ILE A 22 0.37 5.08 9.25
N GLU A 23 1.22 6.08 9.00
CA GLU A 23 1.60 6.49 7.64
C GLU A 23 2.38 5.39 6.90
N THR A 24 3.25 4.66 7.60
CA THR A 24 3.91 3.47 7.02
C THR A 24 2.90 2.38 6.68
N GLY A 25 1.85 2.22 7.48
CA GLY A 25 0.74 1.31 7.19
C GLY A 25 -0.01 1.69 5.92
N LYS A 26 -0.36 2.97 5.76
CA LYS A 26 -0.99 3.50 4.53
C LYS A 26 -0.09 3.28 3.31
N PHE A 27 1.19 3.63 3.43
CA PHE A 27 2.16 3.47 2.34
C PHE A 27 2.31 2.00 1.89
N LYS A 28 2.35 1.06 2.85
CA LYS A 28 2.40 -0.37 2.52
C LYS A 28 1.18 -0.82 1.72
N LYS A 29 -0.01 -0.36 2.10
CA LYS A 29 -1.24 -0.68 1.37
C LYS A 29 -1.22 -0.08 -0.04
N ALA A 30 -0.77 1.17 -0.18
CA ALA A 30 -0.67 1.83 -1.50
C ALA A 30 0.27 1.05 -2.43
N ARG A 31 1.44 0.63 -1.91
CA ARG A 31 2.39 -0.19 -2.68
C ARG A 31 1.81 -1.55 -3.11
N GLN A 32 0.97 -2.16 -2.28
CA GLN A 32 0.28 -3.40 -2.63
C GLN A 32 -0.73 -3.17 -3.76
N LEU A 33 -1.47 -2.06 -3.72
CA LEU A 33 -2.39 -1.68 -4.78
C LEU A 33 -1.64 -1.44 -6.10
N ASP A 34 -0.54 -0.68 -6.07
CA ASP A 34 0.30 -0.45 -7.26
C ASP A 34 0.76 -1.78 -7.89
N THR A 35 1.15 -2.75 -7.07
CA THR A 35 1.58 -4.07 -7.58
C THR A 35 0.44 -4.82 -8.29
N ILE A 36 -0.81 -4.68 -7.82
CA ILE A 36 -1.97 -5.31 -8.46
C ILE A 36 -2.28 -4.62 -9.80
N LEU A 37 -2.21 -3.28 -9.83
CA LEU A 37 -2.44 -2.49 -11.03
C LEU A 37 -1.35 -2.72 -12.09
N GLU A 38 -0.07 -2.77 -11.69
CA GLU A 38 1.03 -3.10 -12.61
C GLU A 38 0.84 -4.46 -13.29
N LYS A 39 0.33 -5.46 -12.55
CA LYS A 39 -0.01 -6.77 -13.14
C LYS A 39 -1.14 -6.65 -14.16
N ALA A 40 -2.16 -5.86 -13.87
CA ALA A 40 -3.28 -5.63 -14.78
C ALA A 40 -2.81 -4.94 -16.08
N GLU A 41 -1.89 -3.97 -15.98
CA GLU A 41 -1.35 -3.24 -17.14
C GLU A 41 -0.41 -4.09 -18.01
N GLN A 42 0.37 -4.98 -17.40
CA GLN A 42 1.32 -5.84 -18.12
C GLN A 42 0.66 -7.10 -18.72
N GLU A 43 -0.54 -7.45 -18.27
CA GLU A 43 -1.26 -8.63 -18.72
C GLU A 43 -1.79 -8.45 -20.14
N LYS A 44 -1.55 -9.46 -21.00
CA LYS A 44 -1.94 -9.44 -22.41
C LYS A 44 -3.29 -10.10 -22.65
N ASP A 45 -3.71 -10.99 -21.75
CA ASP A 45 -5.05 -11.59 -21.78
C ASP A 45 -6.08 -10.61 -21.17
N PRO A 46 -7.04 -10.11 -21.97
CA PRO A 46 -8.05 -9.17 -21.48
C PRO A 46 -8.87 -9.70 -20.30
N LYS A 47 -9.13 -11.01 -20.23
CA LYS A 47 -9.91 -11.59 -19.13
C LYS A 47 -9.14 -11.53 -17.82
N ARG A 48 -7.85 -11.88 -17.86
CA ARG A 48 -6.98 -11.81 -16.68
C ARG A 48 -6.71 -10.38 -16.25
N ALA A 49 -6.57 -9.45 -17.20
CA ALA A 49 -6.46 -8.03 -16.89
C ALA A 49 -7.70 -7.53 -16.13
N ILE A 50 -8.90 -7.90 -16.59
CA ILE A 50 -10.16 -7.59 -15.89
C ILE A 50 -10.18 -8.19 -14.48
N ASP A 51 -9.75 -9.45 -14.31
CA ASP A 51 -9.67 -10.08 -13.00
C ASP A 51 -8.75 -9.31 -12.03
N TYR A 52 -7.59 -8.84 -12.50
CA TYR A 52 -6.69 -8.01 -11.71
C TYR A 52 -7.28 -6.63 -11.36
N TYR A 53 -8.03 -6.00 -12.27
CA TYR A 53 -8.74 -4.76 -11.95
C TYR A 53 -9.85 -4.97 -10.92
N LEU A 54 -10.58 -6.09 -10.98
CA LEU A 54 -11.57 -6.45 -9.97
C LEU A 54 -10.92 -6.77 -8.61
N GLU A 55 -9.72 -7.35 -8.61
CA GLU A 55 -8.90 -7.54 -7.42
C GLU A 55 -8.50 -6.19 -6.81
N ALA A 56 -8.01 -5.25 -7.62
CA ALA A 56 -7.66 -3.90 -7.19
C ALA A 56 -8.88 -3.16 -6.59
N PHE A 57 -10.04 -3.23 -7.26
CA PHE A 57 -11.29 -2.63 -6.78
C PHE A 57 -11.74 -3.23 -5.43
N SER A 58 -11.66 -4.57 -5.31
CA SER A 58 -11.97 -5.26 -4.05
C SER A 58 -11.00 -4.86 -2.93
N PHE A 59 -9.72 -4.69 -3.26
CA PHE A 59 -8.69 -4.27 -2.31
C PHE A 59 -8.94 -2.84 -1.80
N ILE A 60 -9.30 -1.91 -2.69
CA ILE A 60 -9.68 -0.53 -2.35
C ILE A 60 -10.87 -0.53 -1.40
N THR A 61 -11.94 -1.24 -1.78
CA THR A 61 -13.20 -1.31 -1.02
C THR A 61 -13.00 -1.91 0.38
N ARG A 62 -12.19 -2.97 0.50
CA ARG A 62 -11.92 -3.62 1.80
C ARG A 62 -11.05 -2.81 2.73
N ASN A 63 -10.23 -1.90 2.19
CA ASN A 63 -9.26 -1.15 2.98
C ASN A 63 -9.74 0.26 3.36
N ASN A 64 -10.96 0.67 2.96
CA ASN A 64 -11.44 2.06 3.04
C ASN A 64 -10.32 3.01 2.61
N PHE A 65 -9.77 2.79 1.40
CA PHE A 65 -8.99 3.85 0.76
C PHE A 65 -9.94 5.02 0.50
N GLU A 66 -10.11 5.88 1.49
CA GLU A 66 -10.64 7.22 1.27
C GLU A 66 -9.61 7.92 0.37
N LEU A 67 -10.00 8.10 -0.89
CA LEU A 67 -9.37 8.99 -1.85
C LEU A 67 -9.59 10.44 -1.42
#